data_AF-V5HVI8-F1
#
_entry.id   AF-V5HVI8-F1
#
_cell.length_a   1.000
_cell.length_b   1.000
_cell.length_c   1.000
_cell.angle_alpha   90.00
_cell.angle_beta   90.00
_cell.angle_gamma   90.00
#
_symmetry.space_group_name_H-M   'P 1'
#
loop_
_entity.id
_entity.type
_entity.pdbx_description
1 polymer ?
#
loop_
_entity_poly.entity_id
_entity_poly.type
_entity_poly.pdbx_seq_one_letter_code
_entity_poly.pdbx_strand_id
1 'polypeptide(L)'
;AKSAFPNVYLIVGVNSDELTHAMKGKTVMTDSERYEAVRHCRYVDEVVRDAPWVLDNAFLEEHKIDFVAHDEIPYTMGNEEDVYKLIKERGMFLATQRTDGISTSDLVARIVKDYDVYVRRNLARGYSARDMNVSFLNEKKFLLQNKMDELKDKSKQLVENFEGKRHEFIQKWEDRSREFICNFLELFGREGRLLRGKDDKSSGHGKDDRPSTLQ
;
A
#
# COMPACT_ATOMS: atom_id res chain seq x y z
N ALA A 1 -15.03 -18.86 -7.12
CA ALA A 1 -14.72 -18.95 -8.57
C ALA A 1 -14.77 -20.40 -9.06
N LYS A 2 -13.77 -21.25 -8.78
CA LYS A 2 -13.70 -22.63 -9.31
C LYS A 2 -14.91 -23.53 -9.00
N SER A 3 -15.58 -23.32 -7.87
CA SER A 3 -16.75 -24.10 -7.43
C SER A 3 -18.09 -23.48 -7.81
N ALA A 4 -18.12 -22.42 -8.64
CA ALA A 4 -19.35 -21.71 -8.97
C ALA A 4 -20.34 -22.55 -9.79
N PHE A 5 -19.82 -23.48 -10.60
CA PHE A 5 -20.60 -24.39 -11.44
C PHE A 5 -20.04 -25.82 -11.35
N PRO A 6 -20.79 -26.85 -11.80
CA PRO A 6 -20.31 -28.23 -11.77
C PRO A 6 -19.05 -28.50 -12.60
N ASN A 7 -18.87 -27.79 -13.71
CA ASN A 7 -17.68 -27.86 -14.56
C ASN A 7 -17.19 -26.45 -14.85
N VAL A 8 -15.96 -26.14 -14.45
CA VAL A 8 -15.38 -24.79 -14.55
C VAL A 8 -13.94 -24.90 -15.01
N TYR A 9 -13.60 -24.14 -16.05
CA TYR A 9 -12.22 -23.80 -16.40
C TYR A 9 -11.93 -22.39 -15.90
N LEU A 10 -11.02 -22.28 -14.93
CA LEU A 10 -10.68 -21.04 -14.24
C LEU A 10 -9.41 -20.43 -14.83
N ILE A 11 -9.63 -19.34 -15.56
CA ILE A 11 -8.59 -18.43 -16.01
C ILE A 11 -8.38 -17.37 -14.92
N VAL A 12 -7.14 -17.15 -14.51
CA VAL A 12 -6.78 -16.07 -13.57
C VAL A 12 -5.89 -15.05 -14.27
N GLY A 13 -6.42 -13.85 -14.47
CA GLY A 13 -5.67 -12.70 -14.95
C GLY A 13 -4.86 -12.07 -13.82
N VAL A 14 -3.59 -11.77 -14.09
CA VAL A 14 -2.69 -11.10 -13.14
C VAL A 14 -2.11 -9.86 -13.80
N ASN A 15 -2.31 -8.69 -13.19
CA ASN A 15 -1.81 -7.42 -13.73
C ASN A 15 -0.27 -7.32 -13.64
N SER A 16 0.33 -6.58 -14.57
CA SER A 16 1.76 -6.25 -14.57
C SER A 16 2.16 -5.37 -13.38
N ASP A 17 3.45 -5.32 -13.04
CA ASP A 17 3.92 -4.39 -12.00
C ASP A 17 3.72 -2.94 -12.41
N GLU A 18 4.00 -2.59 -13.68
CA GLU A 18 3.80 -1.24 -14.21
C GLU A 18 2.36 -0.77 -14.02
N LEU A 19 1.38 -1.60 -14.42
CA LEU A 19 -0.03 -1.28 -14.31
C LEU A 19 -0.47 -1.22 -12.85
N THR A 20 0.00 -2.15 -12.01
CA THR A 20 -0.34 -2.18 -10.58
C THR A 20 0.20 -0.96 -9.84
N HIS A 21 1.42 -0.52 -10.16
CA HIS A 21 2.03 0.66 -9.54
C HIS A 21 1.34 1.94 -9.98
N ALA A 22 0.94 2.03 -11.24
CA ALA A 22 0.21 3.18 -11.76
C ALA A 22 -1.21 3.31 -11.15
N MET A 23 -1.92 2.19 -10.99
CA MET A 23 -3.35 2.20 -10.69
C MET A 23 -3.68 1.96 -9.21
N LYS A 24 -2.77 1.36 -8.45
CA LYS A 24 -3.03 0.95 -7.06
C LYS A 24 -1.93 1.27 -6.09
N GLY A 25 -0.68 0.92 -6.38
CA GLY A 25 0.41 1.10 -5.42
C GLY A 25 1.50 0.06 -5.57
N LYS A 26 2.50 0.10 -4.68
CA LYS A 26 3.67 -0.78 -4.80
C LYS A 26 3.33 -2.23 -4.55
N THR A 27 4.12 -3.11 -5.15
CA THR A 27 4.10 -4.57 -4.92
C THR A 27 5.36 -4.99 -4.17
N VAL A 28 5.24 -5.94 -3.24
CA VAL A 28 6.41 -6.58 -2.61
C VAL A 28 7.00 -7.65 -3.52
N MET A 29 6.12 -8.44 -4.16
CA MET A 29 6.49 -9.45 -5.13
C MET A 29 6.39 -8.86 -6.54
N THR A 30 7.37 -9.17 -7.38
CA THR A 30 7.36 -8.84 -8.81
C THR A 30 6.21 -9.53 -9.53
N ASP A 31 5.82 -9.02 -10.68
CA ASP A 31 4.80 -9.65 -11.53
C ASP A 31 5.13 -11.09 -11.89
N SER A 32 6.39 -11.39 -12.20
CA SER A 32 6.88 -12.72 -12.52
C SER A 32 6.73 -13.69 -11.35
N GLU A 33 7.06 -13.25 -10.13
CA GLU A 33 6.83 -14.05 -8.91
C GLU A 33 5.33 -14.27 -8.66
N ARG A 34 4.49 -13.27 -8.93
CA ARG A 34 3.03 -13.38 -8.79
C ARG A 34 2.43 -14.33 -9.82
N TYR A 35 2.89 -14.30 -11.07
CA TYR A 35 2.45 -15.23 -12.12
C TYR A 35 2.71 -16.68 -11.71
N GLU A 36 3.91 -16.97 -11.22
CA GLU A 36 4.27 -18.32 -10.79
C GLU A 36 3.56 -18.72 -9.48
N ALA A 37 3.35 -17.80 -8.54
CA ALA A 37 2.56 -18.06 -7.34
C ALA A 37 1.12 -18.49 -7.67
N VAL A 38 0.46 -17.81 -8.63
CA VAL A 38 -0.90 -18.15 -9.07
C VAL A 38 -0.92 -19.48 -9.84
N ARG A 39 0.11 -19.76 -10.66
CA ARG A 39 0.22 -21.04 -11.39
C ARG A 39 0.24 -22.26 -10.48
N HIS A 40 0.77 -22.12 -9.26
CA HIS A 40 0.80 -23.18 -8.26
C HIS A 40 -0.44 -23.25 -7.37
N CYS A 41 -1.46 -22.42 -7.61
CA CYS A 41 -2.73 -22.50 -6.91
C CYS A 41 -3.53 -23.71 -7.42
N ARG A 42 -3.95 -24.59 -6.48
CA ARG A 42 -4.69 -25.83 -6.77
C ARG A 42 -5.91 -25.66 -7.69
N TYR A 43 -6.56 -24.51 -7.62
CA TYR A 43 -7.85 -24.27 -8.29
C TYR A 43 -7.73 -23.64 -9.67
N VAL A 44 -6.52 -23.21 -10.07
CA VAL A 44 -6.27 -22.47 -11.31
C VAL A 44 -5.95 -23.44 -12.44
N ASP A 45 -6.57 -23.26 -13.59
CA ASP A 45 -6.25 -24.04 -14.80
C ASP A 45 -5.35 -23.25 -15.75
N GLU A 46 -5.53 -21.93 -15.84
CA GLU A 46 -4.78 -21.06 -16.72
C GLU A 46 -4.45 -19.71 -16.06
N VAL A 47 -3.28 -19.18 -16.40
CA VAL A 47 -2.81 -17.86 -15.94
C VAL A 47 -2.61 -16.96 -17.14
N VAL A 48 -3.31 -15.83 -17.16
CA VAL A 48 -3.11 -14.76 -18.15
C VAL A 48 -2.24 -13.68 -17.50
N ARG A 49 -1.05 -13.50 -18.08
CA ARG A 49 -0.09 -12.45 -17.68
C ARG A 49 -0.51 -11.12 -18.30
N ASP A 50 -0.02 -10.02 -17.73
CA ASP A 50 -0.33 -8.66 -18.18
C ASP A 50 -1.82 -8.39 -18.37
N ALA A 51 -2.66 -8.95 -17.49
CA ALA A 51 -4.10 -8.77 -17.59
C ALA A 51 -4.48 -7.28 -17.47
N PRO A 52 -5.48 -6.81 -18.24
CA PRO A 52 -5.86 -5.41 -18.24
C PRO A 52 -6.53 -5.01 -16.92
N TRP A 53 -6.52 -3.71 -16.63
CA TRP A 53 -7.15 -3.17 -15.41
C TRP A 53 -8.67 -3.14 -15.52
N VAL A 54 -9.17 -2.79 -16.72
CA VAL A 54 -10.58 -2.78 -17.08
C VAL A 54 -10.77 -3.82 -18.18
N LEU A 55 -11.73 -4.72 -18.00
CA LEU A 55 -12.04 -5.77 -18.97
C LEU A 55 -12.91 -5.20 -20.08
N ASP A 56 -12.44 -5.30 -21.32
CA ASP A 56 -13.21 -4.91 -22.51
C ASP A 56 -13.76 -6.13 -23.27
N ASN A 57 -14.59 -5.89 -24.28
CA ASN A 57 -15.19 -6.97 -25.07
C ASN A 57 -14.15 -7.81 -25.80
N ALA A 58 -13.09 -7.18 -26.31
CA ALA A 58 -12.04 -7.87 -27.05
C ALA A 58 -11.36 -8.91 -26.17
N PHE A 59 -11.01 -8.55 -24.93
CA PHE A 59 -10.42 -9.46 -23.96
C PHE A 59 -11.35 -10.60 -23.57
N LEU A 60 -12.64 -10.32 -23.35
CA LEU A 60 -13.64 -11.35 -23.04
C LEU A 60 -13.82 -12.34 -24.19
N GLU A 61 -13.85 -11.86 -25.44
CA GLU A 61 -14.01 -12.69 -26.64
C GLU A 61 -12.75 -13.52 -26.94
N GLU A 62 -11.56 -12.91 -26.84
CA GLU A 62 -10.27 -13.57 -27.06
C GLU A 62 -10.10 -14.78 -26.13
N HIS A 63 -10.38 -14.59 -24.83
CA HIS A 63 -10.25 -15.63 -23.82
C HIS A 63 -11.53 -16.47 -23.62
N LYS A 64 -12.60 -16.19 -24.39
CA LYS A 64 -13.90 -16.89 -24.31
C LYS A 64 -14.46 -16.93 -22.88
N ILE A 65 -14.48 -15.78 -22.23
CA ILE A 65 -14.89 -15.63 -20.82
C ILE A 65 -16.41 -15.58 -20.71
N ASP A 66 -17.00 -16.58 -20.05
CA ASP A 66 -18.44 -16.63 -19.78
C ASP A 66 -18.84 -15.77 -18.56
N PHE A 67 -18.01 -15.79 -17.51
CA PHE A 67 -18.27 -15.09 -16.25
C PHE A 67 -16.97 -14.55 -15.64
N VAL A 68 -17.08 -13.43 -14.92
CA VAL A 68 -15.97 -12.79 -14.20
C VAL A 68 -16.25 -12.88 -12.70
N ALA A 69 -15.30 -13.40 -11.92
CA ALA A 69 -15.44 -13.57 -10.49
C ALA A 69 -14.53 -12.61 -9.70
N HIS A 70 -15.13 -11.77 -8.85
CA HIS A 70 -14.42 -10.86 -7.94
C HIS A 70 -15.28 -10.60 -6.69
N ASP A 71 -14.74 -9.98 -5.63
CA ASP A 71 -15.57 -9.51 -4.51
C ASP A 71 -16.58 -8.43 -4.96
N GLU A 72 -17.70 -8.34 -4.24
CA GLU A 72 -18.85 -7.50 -4.62
C GLU A 72 -18.58 -5.98 -4.47
N ILE A 73 -17.56 -5.61 -3.70
CA ILE A 73 -17.27 -4.23 -3.34
C ILE A 73 -16.91 -3.45 -4.63
N PRO A 74 -17.55 -2.30 -4.90
CA PRO A 74 -17.24 -1.49 -6.07
C PRO A 74 -15.75 -1.14 -6.13
N TYR A 75 -15.11 -1.49 -7.25
CA TYR A 75 -13.69 -1.25 -7.41
C TYR A 75 -13.49 0.10 -8.11
N THR A 76 -13.49 1.16 -7.30
CA THR A 76 -13.41 2.55 -7.76
C THR A 76 -12.00 2.91 -8.25
N MET A 77 -11.92 3.68 -9.33
CA MET A 77 -10.65 4.15 -9.89
C MET A 77 -10.82 5.55 -10.48
N GLY A 78 -10.07 6.53 -9.97
CA GLY A 78 -10.24 7.93 -10.36
C GLY A 78 -11.70 8.39 -10.21
N ASN A 79 -12.30 8.76 -11.35
CA ASN A 79 -13.69 9.18 -11.49
C ASN A 79 -14.66 8.03 -11.84
N GLU A 80 -14.17 6.82 -12.08
CA GLU A 80 -15.01 5.65 -12.34
C GLU A 80 -15.52 5.05 -11.02
N GLU A 81 -16.84 4.86 -10.95
CA GLU A 81 -17.53 4.29 -9.78
C GLU A 81 -17.17 2.81 -9.57
N ASP A 82 -17.01 2.03 -10.64
CA ASP A 82 -16.69 0.60 -10.56
C ASP A 82 -16.17 0.09 -11.92
N VAL A 83 -14.94 -0.41 -11.97
CA VAL A 83 -14.37 -1.00 -13.20
C VAL A 83 -15.14 -2.24 -13.68
N TYR A 84 -15.91 -2.89 -12.80
CA TYR A 84 -16.74 -4.04 -13.15
C TYR A 84 -18.18 -3.69 -13.53
N LYS A 85 -18.54 -2.40 -13.59
CA LYS A 85 -19.92 -1.96 -13.87
C LYS A 85 -20.50 -2.60 -15.13
N LEU A 86 -19.76 -2.55 -16.24
CA LEU A 86 -20.19 -3.13 -17.52
C LEU A 86 -20.42 -4.65 -17.43
N ILE A 87 -19.59 -5.34 -16.66
CA ILE A 87 -19.67 -6.80 -16.46
C ILE A 87 -20.89 -7.16 -15.60
N LYS A 88 -21.16 -6.35 -14.56
CA LYS A 88 -22.34 -6.48 -13.70
C LYS A 88 -23.64 -6.23 -14.47
N GLU A 89 -23.69 -5.17 -15.28
CA GLU A 89 -24.86 -4.82 -16.11
C GLU A 89 -25.22 -5.91 -17.12
N ARG A 90 -24.24 -6.69 -17.57
CA ARG A 90 -24.43 -7.83 -18.49
C ARG A 90 -24.83 -9.13 -17.80
N GLY A 91 -24.90 -9.15 -16.47
CA GLY A 91 -25.19 -10.38 -15.71
C GLY A 91 -24.07 -11.42 -15.75
N MET A 92 -22.84 -11.01 -16.11
CA MET A 92 -21.68 -11.89 -16.20
C MET A 92 -20.82 -11.88 -14.93
N PHE A 93 -21.18 -11.09 -13.92
CA PHE A 93 -20.40 -10.94 -12.70
C PHE A 93 -20.80 -11.98 -11.63
N LEU A 94 -19.81 -12.68 -11.07
CA LEU A 94 -19.96 -13.64 -9.98
C LEU A 94 -19.30 -13.11 -8.71
N ALA A 95 -20.12 -12.65 -7.77
CA ALA A 95 -19.64 -12.17 -6.48
C ALA A 95 -18.98 -13.30 -5.66
N THR A 96 -17.78 -13.03 -5.17
CA THR A 96 -17.05 -13.90 -4.25
C THR A 96 -16.90 -13.26 -2.88
N GLN A 97 -16.68 -14.07 -1.84
CA GLN A 97 -16.51 -13.58 -0.48
C GLN A 97 -15.03 -13.50 -0.13
N ARG A 98 -14.65 -12.41 0.53
CA ARG A 98 -13.30 -12.23 1.06
C ARG A 98 -13.09 -13.18 2.24
N THR A 99 -11.84 -13.55 2.50
CA THR A 99 -11.47 -14.31 3.70
C THR A 99 -11.05 -13.35 4.79
N ASP A 100 -11.73 -13.41 5.94
CA ASP A 100 -11.43 -12.54 7.07
C ASP A 100 -10.08 -12.89 7.74
N GLY A 101 -9.40 -11.85 8.24
CA GLY A 101 -8.15 -12.00 9.01
C GLY A 101 -6.89 -12.25 8.17
N ILE A 102 -6.99 -12.22 6.84
CA ILE A 102 -5.85 -12.34 5.92
C ILE A 102 -5.93 -11.30 4.79
N SER A 103 -4.85 -10.53 4.63
CA SER A 103 -4.65 -9.64 3.48
C SER A 103 -3.16 -9.36 3.30
N THR A 104 -2.76 -8.87 2.11
CA THR A 104 -1.37 -8.47 1.85
C THR A 104 -0.93 -7.36 2.80
N SER A 105 -1.81 -6.38 3.05
CA SER A 105 -1.54 -5.29 3.99
C SER A 105 -1.34 -5.80 5.41
N ASP A 106 -2.15 -6.76 5.86
CA ASP A 106 -1.99 -7.35 7.20
C ASP A 106 -0.66 -8.11 7.34
N LEU A 107 -0.25 -8.86 6.32
CA LEU A 107 1.03 -9.56 6.32
C LEU A 107 2.20 -8.56 6.39
N VAL A 108 2.17 -7.50 5.58
CA VAL A 108 3.17 -6.44 5.61
C VAL A 108 3.20 -5.75 6.97
N ALA A 109 2.03 -5.43 7.54
CA ALA A 109 1.91 -4.78 8.85
C ALA A 109 2.55 -5.62 9.97
N ARG A 110 2.34 -6.95 9.95
CA ARG A 110 2.95 -7.88 10.92
C ARG A 110 4.48 -7.84 10.83
N ILE A 111 5.03 -7.93 9.62
CA ILE A 111 6.49 -7.90 9.39
C ILE A 111 7.11 -6.58 9.87
N VAL A 112 6.49 -5.44 9.50
CA VAL A 112 7.00 -4.11 9.88
C VAL A 112 6.95 -3.91 11.40
N LYS A 113 5.86 -4.32 12.05
CA LYS A 113 5.71 -4.25 13.50
C LYS A 113 6.81 -5.04 14.21
N ASP A 114 7.08 -6.26 13.77
CA ASP A 114 8.11 -7.10 14.38
C ASP A 114 9.52 -6.55 14.15
N TYR A 115 9.77 -5.99 12.95
CA TYR A 115 11.04 -5.32 12.63
C TYR A 115 11.29 -4.10 13.51
N ASP A 116 10.28 -3.26 13.73
CA ASP A 116 10.37 -2.07 14.57
C ASP A 116 10.68 -2.44 16.05
N VAL A 117 10.06 -3.51 16.56
CA VAL A 117 10.39 -4.06 17.89
C VAL A 117 11.83 -4.59 17.94
N TYR A 118 12.27 -5.29 16.89
CA TYR A 118 13.64 -5.81 16.79
C TYR A 118 14.68 -4.68 16.80
N VAL A 119 14.51 -3.64 15.98
CA VAL A 119 15.44 -2.51 15.88
C VAL A 119 15.59 -1.82 17.23
N ARG A 120 14.48 -1.54 17.91
CA ARG A 120 14.50 -0.84 19.21
C ARG A 120 15.17 -1.64 20.31
N ARG A 121 14.93 -2.94 20.38
CA ARG A 121 15.58 -3.82 21.36
C ARG A 121 17.09 -3.81 21.19
N ASN A 122 17.58 -3.82 19.95
CA ASN A 122 19.00 -3.83 19.68
C ASN A 122 19.65 -2.45 19.87
N LEU A 123 18.97 -1.35 19.51
CA LEU A 123 19.44 0.01 19.85
C LEU A 123 19.59 0.19 21.37
N ALA A 124 18.63 -0.29 22.17
CA ALA A 124 18.70 -0.22 23.64
C ALA A 124 19.86 -1.05 24.23
N ARG A 125 20.36 -2.05 23.48
CA ARG A 125 21.53 -2.86 23.84
C ARG A 125 22.85 -2.25 23.36
N GLY A 126 22.81 -1.10 22.70
CA GLY A 126 23.99 -0.38 22.23
C GLY A 126 24.47 -0.73 20.81
N TYR A 127 23.72 -1.52 20.04
CA TYR A 127 24.03 -1.75 18.63
C TYR A 127 23.82 -0.47 17.82
N SER A 128 24.69 -0.19 16.85
CA SER A 128 24.57 1.01 16.04
C SER A 128 23.51 0.83 14.94
N ALA A 129 22.85 1.92 14.53
CA ALA A 129 21.86 1.87 13.45
C ALA A 129 22.46 1.43 12.11
N ARG A 130 23.77 1.61 11.91
CA ARG A 130 24.51 1.18 10.72
C ARG A 130 24.62 -0.35 10.66
N ASP A 131 24.77 -1.01 11.81
CA ASP A 131 24.83 -2.48 11.91
C ASP A 131 23.48 -3.15 11.61
N MET A 132 22.38 -2.38 11.71
CA MET A 132 21.01 -2.86 11.51
C MET A 132 20.39 -2.44 10.16
N ASN A 133 21.20 -1.90 9.23
CA ASN A 133 20.75 -1.43 7.90
C ASN A 133 19.51 -0.51 7.95
N VAL A 134 19.35 0.24 9.05
CA VAL A 134 18.24 1.19 9.22
C VAL A 134 18.66 2.48 8.54
N SER A 135 18.21 2.68 7.30
CA SER A 135 18.54 3.88 6.51
C SER A 135 18.13 5.16 7.25
N PHE A 136 19.14 6.03 7.47
CA PHE A 136 19.23 7.49 7.72
C PHE A 136 18.09 8.31 8.38
N LEU A 137 16.82 7.89 8.33
CA LEU A 137 15.65 8.58 8.88
C LEU A 137 15.70 8.79 10.40
N ASN A 138 16.59 8.07 11.08
CA ASN A 138 16.76 8.16 12.52
C ASN A 138 18.01 8.91 12.96
N GLU A 139 19.02 9.17 12.12
CA GLU A 139 20.32 9.71 12.59
C GLU A 139 20.16 11.12 13.19
N LYS A 140 19.44 12.03 12.51
CA LYS A 140 19.16 13.39 13.02
C LYS A 140 18.18 13.43 14.19
N LYS A 141 17.23 12.48 14.24
CA LYS A 141 16.25 12.37 15.33
C LYS A 141 16.93 11.86 16.61
N PHE A 142 17.83 10.89 16.49
CA PHE A 142 18.62 10.33 17.60
C PHE A 142 19.61 11.34 18.18
N LEU A 143 20.26 12.14 17.33
CA LEU A 143 21.12 13.25 17.75
C LEU A 143 20.36 14.31 18.56
N LEU A 144 19.13 14.64 18.15
CA LEU A 144 18.27 15.54 18.93
C LEU A 144 17.81 14.90 20.25
N GLN A 145 17.51 13.61 20.22
CA GLN A 145 17.01 12.88 21.36
C GLN A 145 18.09 12.68 22.42
N ASN A 146 19.33 12.38 22.02
CA ASN A 146 20.48 12.31 22.93
C ASN A 146 20.84 13.68 23.53
N LYS A 147 20.73 14.77 22.76
CA LYS A 147 20.90 16.14 23.31
C LYS A 147 19.78 16.51 24.29
N MET A 148 18.55 16.08 24.01
CA MET A 148 17.43 16.21 24.96
C MET A 148 17.65 15.37 26.21
N ASP A 149 18.20 14.16 26.10
CA ASP A 149 18.47 13.28 27.23
C ASP A 149 19.64 13.80 28.09
N GLU A 150 20.67 14.42 27.50
CA GLU A 150 21.72 15.16 28.25
C GLU A 150 21.16 16.37 29.02
N LEU A 151 20.23 17.11 28.42
CA LEU A 151 19.53 18.22 29.09
C LEU A 151 18.57 17.72 30.17
N LYS A 152 17.95 16.56 29.94
CA LYS A 152 17.03 15.90 30.86
C LYS A 152 17.77 15.30 32.05
N ASP A 153 18.96 14.74 31.87
CA ASP A 153 19.83 14.24 32.95
C ASP A 153 20.38 15.40 33.80
N LYS A 154 20.67 16.56 33.21
CA LYS A 154 20.95 17.80 33.98
C LYS A 154 19.72 18.31 34.75
N SER A 155 18.51 18.08 34.23
CA SER A 155 17.23 18.40 34.90
C SER A 155 16.78 17.31 35.90
N LYS A 156 17.41 16.13 35.89
CA LYS A 156 17.00 14.94 36.66
C LYS A 156 17.41 15.01 38.12
N GLN A 157 18.26 15.97 38.48
CA GLN A 157 18.47 16.35 39.88
C GLN A 157 17.21 16.96 40.53
N LEU A 158 16.12 17.23 39.79
CA LEU A 158 14.93 17.90 40.32
C LEU A 158 13.57 17.22 40.10
N VAL A 159 13.47 16.04 39.47
CA VAL A 159 12.13 15.46 39.21
C VAL A 159 12.04 13.98 39.54
N GLU A 160 11.75 13.71 40.82
CA GLU A 160 11.02 12.53 41.26
C GLU A 160 9.61 12.55 40.64
N ASN A 161 9.35 11.66 39.66
CA ASN A 161 8.03 11.19 39.17
C ASN A 161 8.23 10.34 37.90
N PHE A 162 9.08 9.31 37.97
CA PHE A 162 9.67 8.65 36.79
C PHE A 162 8.90 7.42 36.26
N GLU A 163 7.89 6.90 36.95
CA GLU A 163 7.13 5.72 36.47
C GLU A 163 5.98 6.10 35.52
N GLY A 164 5.17 7.09 35.87
CA GLY A 164 4.03 7.52 35.04
C GLY A 164 4.43 8.04 33.65
N LYS A 165 5.57 8.75 33.57
CA LYS A 165 6.09 9.26 32.30
C LYS A 165 6.59 8.15 31.38
N ARG A 166 7.18 7.06 31.89
CA ARG A 166 7.62 5.95 31.03
C ARG A 166 6.44 5.29 30.33
N HIS A 167 5.33 5.09 31.04
CA HIS A 167 4.12 4.52 30.46
C HIS A 167 3.50 5.47 29.42
N GLU A 168 3.42 6.76 29.73
CA GLU A 168 2.94 7.80 28.80
C GLU A 168 3.80 7.92 27.54
N PHE A 169 5.13 7.80 27.68
CA PHE A 169 6.05 7.79 26.53
C PHE A 169 5.95 6.51 25.70
N ILE A 170 5.75 5.34 26.32
CA ILE A 170 5.54 4.08 25.59
C ILE A 170 4.22 4.14 24.80
N GLN A 171 3.15 4.64 25.42
CA GLN A 171 1.83 4.76 24.80
C GLN A 171 1.83 5.76 23.63
N LYS A 172 2.33 6.99 23.85
CA LYS A 172 2.51 7.99 22.77
C LYS A 172 3.37 7.48 21.61
N TRP A 173 4.23 6.52 21.89
CA TRP A 173 5.15 5.96 20.91
C TRP A 173 4.53 4.75 20.18
N GLU A 174 3.76 3.90 20.86
CA GLU A 174 2.90 2.90 20.20
C GLU A 174 1.94 3.56 19.23
N ASP A 175 1.35 4.69 19.61
CA ASP A 175 0.48 5.49 18.73
C ASP A 175 1.24 5.99 17.49
N ARG A 176 2.51 6.41 17.67
CA ARG A 176 3.35 6.91 16.56
C ARG A 176 3.90 5.79 15.66
N SER A 177 4.13 4.60 16.20
CA SER A 177 4.49 3.41 15.41
C SER A 177 3.31 2.91 14.61
N ARG A 178 2.10 2.94 15.20
CA ARG A 178 0.86 2.70 14.47
C ARG A 178 0.70 3.69 13.31
N GLU A 179 0.92 4.98 13.55
CA GLU A 179 0.91 6.00 12.50
C GLU A 179 1.94 5.73 11.39
N PHE A 180 3.18 5.33 11.75
CA PHE A 180 4.20 4.96 10.77
C PHE A 180 3.82 3.72 9.96
N ILE A 181 3.26 2.69 10.60
CA ILE A 181 2.76 1.49 9.92
C ILE A 181 1.63 1.87 8.98
N CYS A 182 0.68 2.71 9.39
CA CYS A 182 -0.38 3.21 8.53
C CYS A 182 0.20 3.93 7.30
N ASN A 183 1.12 4.88 7.49
CA ASN A 183 1.77 5.60 6.39
C ASN A 183 2.57 4.67 5.46
N PHE A 184 3.20 3.62 6.01
CA PHE A 184 3.90 2.63 5.19
C PHE A 184 2.93 1.76 4.40
N LEU A 185 1.80 1.35 4.99
CA LEU A 185 0.76 0.60 4.32
C LEU A 185 0.07 1.41 3.23
N GLU A 186 -0.04 2.73 3.40
CA GLU A 186 -0.52 3.65 2.35
C GLU A 186 0.34 3.57 1.07
N LEU A 187 1.64 3.23 1.17
CA LEU A 187 2.50 3.01 -0.02
C LEU A 187 2.05 1.81 -0.86
N PHE A 188 1.34 0.85 -0.25
CA PHE A 188 0.76 -0.33 -0.91
C PHE A 188 -0.72 -0.12 -1.25
N GLY A 189 -1.30 1.02 -0.85
CA GLY A 189 -2.66 1.44 -1.16
C GLY A 189 -2.70 2.56 -2.21
N ARG A 190 -3.92 2.92 -2.63
CA ARG A 190 -4.23 3.86 -3.74
C ARG A 190 -3.53 5.22 -3.64
N GLU A 191 -3.20 5.69 -2.44
CA GLU A 191 -2.47 6.94 -2.21
C GLU A 191 -0.97 6.71 -1.94
N GLY A 192 -0.27 5.98 -2.80
CA GLY A 192 1.20 5.85 -2.76
C GLY A 192 1.90 7.21 -2.89
N ARG A 193 1.97 7.97 -1.79
CA ARG A 193 2.43 9.36 -1.71
C ARG A 193 3.96 9.46 -1.77
N LEU A 194 4.56 9.15 -2.93
CA LEU A 194 5.95 9.55 -3.22
C LEU A 194 6.21 10.03 -4.66
N LEU A 195 5.19 10.11 -5.54
CA LEU A 195 5.38 10.62 -6.90
C LEU A 195 4.84 12.05 -7.14
N ARG A 196 4.23 12.72 -6.15
CA ARG A 196 3.85 14.14 -6.27
C ARG A 196 4.94 15.06 -5.72
N GLY A 197 6.12 15.03 -6.34
CA GLY A 197 7.29 15.81 -5.91
C GLY A 197 8.13 16.42 -7.04
N LYS A 198 7.81 16.12 -8.29
CA LYS A 198 8.34 16.79 -9.48
C LYS A 198 7.13 17.14 -10.33
N ASP A 199 7.12 18.33 -10.91
CA ASP A 199 6.10 18.90 -11.80
C ASP A 199 5.19 19.95 -11.15
N ASP A 200 5.78 20.94 -10.45
CA ASP A 200 5.10 22.22 -10.22
C ASP A 200 6.06 23.41 -10.14
N LYS A 201 7.08 23.42 -11.02
CA LYS A 201 7.95 24.59 -11.26
C LYS A 201 8.30 24.74 -12.73
N SER A 202 7.30 24.93 -13.59
CA SER A 202 7.53 25.57 -14.90
C SER A 202 6.22 25.99 -15.57
N SER A 203 5.71 27.16 -15.20
CA SER A 203 5.07 28.08 -16.15
C SER A 203 4.77 29.40 -15.45
N GLY A 204 5.69 30.36 -15.62
CA GLY A 204 5.34 31.75 -15.47
C GLY A 204 4.35 32.13 -16.58
N HIS A 205 3.26 32.79 -16.21
CA HIS A 205 2.46 33.57 -17.14
C HIS A 205 2.26 34.95 -16.55
N GLY A 206 2.86 35.93 -17.22
CA GLY A 206 2.55 37.33 -17.04
C GLY A 206 1.36 37.74 -17.91
N LYS A 207 0.79 38.87 -17.49
CA LYS A 207 -0.10 39.79 -18.21
C LYS A 207 -1.57 39.40 -18.30
N ASP A 208 -2.31 39.85 -17.29
CA ASP A 208 -3.63 40.44 -17.48
C ASP A 208 -3.46 41.85 -18.05
N ASP A 209 -4.16 42.13 -19.16
CA ASP A 209 -4.81 43.41 -19.45
C ASP A 209 -5.79 43.19 -20.62
N ARG A 210 -7.08 43.11 -20.30
CA ARG A 210 -8.22 43.38 -21.20
C ARG A 210 -8.58 44.88 -21.04
N PRO A 211 -9.35 45.55 -21.93
CA PRO A 211 -10.53 45.01 -22.61
C PRO A 211 -10.93 45.60 -24.00
N SER A 212 -12.06 45.10 -24.51
CA SER A 212 -13.02 45.76 -25.43
C SER A 212 -12.61 45.77 -26.93
N THR A 213 -13.45 45.60 -27.96
CA THR A 213 -14.90 45.77 -28.17
C THR A 213 -15.26 45.15 -29.54
N LEU A 214 -16.50 44.68 -29.72
CA LEU A 214 -17.34 44.64 -30.95
C LEU A 214 -16.66 44.47 -32.34
N GLN A 215 -16.89 43.32 -33.00
CA GLN A 215 -17.83 43.13 -34.13
C GLN A 215 -17.76 41.67 -34.61
#